data_AF-A0A969GAU2-F1
#
_entry.id   AF-A0A969GAU2-F1
#
_cell.length_a   1.000
_cell.length_b   1.000
_cell.length_c   1.000
_cell.angle_alpha   90.00
_cell.angle_beta   90.00
_cell.angle_gamma   90.00
#
_symmetry.space_group_name_H-M   'P 1'
#
loop_
_entity.id
_entity.type
_entity.pdbx_description
1 polymer ?
#
loop_
_entity_poly.entity_id
_entity_poly.type
_entity_poly.pdbx_seq_one_letter_code
_entity_poly.pdbx_strand_id
1 'polypeptide(L)' 'MKNGVILVQSRHIDKGIEKYKGELDERLQRYIDDSPLVYTVYRFEDNRILLVYHHNLYALLYENESVLMKELDEHFHE' A
#
# COMPACT_ATOMS: atom_id res chain seq x y z
N MET A 1 -16.34 4.23 4.34
CA MET A 1 -14.98 3.66 4.37
C MET A 1 -15.16 2.15 4.48
N LYS A 2 -14.75 1.37 3.47
CA LYS A 2 -14.80 -0.10 3.52
C LYS A 2 -13.92 -0.58 4.68
N ASN A 3 -14.34 -1.63 5.38
CA ASN A 3 -13.56 -2.25 6.45
C ASN A 3 -12.22 -2.74 5.90
N GLY A 4 -11.09 -2.24 6.42
CA GLY A 4 -9.76 -2.81 6.15
C GLY A 4 -8.74 -1.90 5.44
N VAL A 5 -9.12 -0.69 5.01
CA VAL A 5 -8.20 0.28 4.37
C VAL A 5 -8.23 1.63 5.07
N ILE A 6 -7.06 2.17 5.41
CA ILE A 6 -6.88 3.47 6.06
C ILE A 6 -6.13 4.41 5.12
N LEU A 7 -6.68 5.62 4.90
CA LEU A 7 -5.97 6.69 4.22
C LEU A 7 -4.94 7.34 5.15
N VAL A 8 -3.67 7.30 4.77
CA VAL A 8 -2.54 7.90 5.47
C VAL A 8 -2.14 9.19 4.77
N GLN A 9 -2.08 10.28 5.53
CA GLN A 9 -1.64 11.58 5.01
C GLN A 9 -0.13 11.62 4.82
N SER A 10 0.34 12.36 3.81
CA SER A 10 1.76 12.55 3.46
C SER A 10 2.70 12.70 4.68
N ARG A 11 2.35 13.59 5.61
CA ARG A 11 3.16 13.89 6.82
C ARG A 11 3.39 12.71 7.77
N HIS A 12 2.66 11.61 7.60
CA HIS A 12 2.76 10.41 8.42
C HIS A 12 3.44 9.24 7.70
N ILE A 13 3.73 9.36 6.41
CA ILE A 13 4.26 8.25 5.59
C ILE A 13 5.66 7.87 6.07
N ASP A 14 6.63 8.79 6.00
CA ASP A 14 8.04 8.47 6.32
C ASP A 14 8.19 8.01 7.77
N LYS A 15 7.52 8.70 8.72
CA LYS A 15 7.50 8.31 10.13
C LYS A 15 6.85 6.94 10.34
N GLY A 16 5.86 6.58 9.53
CA GLY A 16 5.20 5.28 9.56
C GLY A 16 6.13 4.18 9.06
N ILE A 17 6.77 4.40 7.91
CA ILE A 17 7.75 3.47 7.32
C ILE A 17 8.89 3.22 8.31
N GLU A 18 9.46 4.26 8.91
CA GLU A 18 10.52 4.11 9.91
C GLU A 18 10.03 3.35 11.15
N LYS A 19 8.90 3.78 11.74
CA LYS A 19 8.38 3.21 12.99
C LYS A 19 8.01 1.73 12.86
N TYR A 20 7.46 1.33 11.72
CA TYR A 20 6.96 -0.02 11.48
C TYR A 20 7.90 -0.86 10.61
N LYS A 21 9.15 -0.39 10.42
CA LYS A 21 10.20 -1.03 9.63
C LYS A 21 9.69 -1.46 8.25
N GLY A 22 9.10 -0.53 7.53
CA GLY A 22 8.58 -0.77 6.19
C GLY A 22 9.71 -1.02 5.20
N GLU A 23 9.67 -2.18 4.55
CA GLU A 23 10.59 -2.57 3.50
C GLU A 23 9.86 -2.63 2.15
N LEU A 24 10.57 -2.34 1.06
CA LEU A 24 10.00 -2.46 -0.28
C LEU A 24 9.61 -3.91 -0.56
N ASP A 25 8.38 -4.12 -1.02
CA ASP A 25 7.91 -5.46 -1.43
C ASP A 25 7.93 -5.56 -2.95
N GLU A 26 9.06 -6.00 -3.50
CA GLU A 26 9.23 -6.13 -4.96
C GLU A 26 8.24 -7.11 -5.60
N ARG A 27 7.78 -8.13 -4.87
CA ARG A 27 6.83 -9.09 -5.42
C ARG A 27 5.49 -8.40 -5.61
N LEU A 28 4.98 -7.73 -4.57
CA LEU A 28 3.73 -6.99 -4.68
C LEU A 28 3.85 -5.78 -5.60
N GLN A 29 5.01 -5.12 -5.64
CA GLN A 29 5.27 -4.03 -6.58
C GLN A 29 4.99 -4.45 -8.02
N ARG A 30 5.51 -5.60 -8.46
CA ARG A 30 5.28 -6.12 -9.82
C ARG A 30 3.80 -6.37 -10.15
N TYR A 31 2.98 -6.75 -9.17
CA TYR A 31 1.54 -6.93 -9.38
C TYR A 31 0.80 -5.61 -9.61
N ILE A 32 1.32 -4.51 -9.06
CA ILE A 32 0.68 -3.20 -9.11
C ILE A 32 1.30 -2.31 -10.19
N ASP A 33 2.52 -2.62 -10.66
CA ASP A 33 3.19 -1.92 -11.76
C ASP A 33 2.39 -1.97 -13.08
N ASP A 34 1.48 -2.94 -13.23
CA ASP A 34 0.55 -3.03 -14.36
C ASP A 34 -0.59 -1.99 -14.27
N SER A 35 -0.72 -1.27 -13.15
CA SER A 35 -1.69 -0.20 -12.94
C SER A 35 -1.21 1.12 -13.56
N PRO A 36 -2.10 1.95 -14.14
CA PRO A 36 -1.75 3.31 -14.57
C PRO A 36 -1.37 4.25 -13.41
N LEU A 37 -1.64 3.84 -12.16
CA LEU A 37 -1.32 4.61 -10.96
C LEU A 37 0.05 4.21 -10.41
N VAL A 38 0.95 5.19 -10.27
CA VAL A 38 2.30 4.97 -9.75
C VAL A 38 2.27 4.87 -8.24
N TYR A 39 2.21 3.64 -7.74
CA TYR A 39 2.34 3.31 -6.32
C TYR A 39 3.72 2.72 -6.01
N THR A 40 4.20 2.96 -4.79
CA THR A 40 5.33 2.23 -4.20
C THR A 40 4.83 1.38 -3.04
N VAL A 41 5.16 0.10 -3.05
CA VAL A 41 4.67 -0.88 -2.06
C VAL A 41 5.69 -1.09 -0.96
N TYR A 42 5.26 -0.88 0.29
CA TYR A 42 6.01 -1.26 1.47
C TYR A 42 5.26 -2.32 2.28
N ARG A 43 5.97 -3.34 2.73
CA ARG A 43 5.50 -4.31 3.73
C ARG A 43 6.08 -3.95 5.09
N PHE A 44 5.23 -3.83 6.09
CA PHE A 44 5.64 -3.63 7.48
C PHE A 44 5.95 -4.96 8.16
N GLU A 45 6.73 -4.93 9.24
CA GLU A 45 7.11 -6.13 10.02
C GLU A 45 5.87 -6.87 10.59
N ASP A 46 4.76 -6.15 10.79
CA ASP A 46 3.48 -6.72 11.23
C ASP A 46 2.55 -7.18 10.09
N ASN A 47 3.08 -7.32 8.88
CA ASN A 47 2.40 -7.75 7.65
C ASN A 47 1.40 -6.77 7.04
N ARG A 48 1.22 -5.57 7.61
CA ARG A 48 0.44 -4.51 6.94
C ARG A 48 1.13 -4.08 5.66
N ILE A 49 0.33 -3.70 4.66
CA ILE A 49 0.84 -3.23 3.37
C ILE A 49 0.52 -1.75 3.23
N LEU A 50 1.54 -0.95 2.95
CA LEU A 50 1.41 0.48 2.68
C LEU A 50 1.64 0.73 1.19
N LEU A 51 0.60 1.18 0.48
CA LEU A 51 0.71 1.68 -0.89
C LEU A 51 0.90 3.18 -0.87
N VAL A 52 2.10 3.64 -1.20
CA VAL A 52 2.43 5.06 -1.25
C VAL A 52 2.16 5.59 -2.65
N TYR A 53 1.25 6.55 -2.77
CA TYR A 53 0.98 7.19 -4.05
C TYR A 53 2.00 8.30 -4.32
N HIS A 54 2.52 8.31 -5.54
CA HIS A 54 3.29 9.39 -6.19
C HIS A 54 3.89 10.47 -5.26
N HIS A 55 5.22 10.43 -5.08
CA HIS A 55 5.97 11.40 -4.26
C HIS A 55 5.40 11.60 -2.83
N ASN A 56 4.91 10.54 -2.20
CA ASN A 56 4.36 10.57 -0.83
C ASN A 56 3.15 11.50 -0.68
N LEU A 57 2.34 11.73 -1.73
CA LEU A 57 1.18 12.62 -1.64
C LEU A 57 0.14 12.09 -0.63
N TYR A 58 -0.13 10.80 -0.70
CA TYR A 58 -0.90 10.05 0.29
C TYR A 58 -0.48 8.58 0.24
N ALA A 59 -0.93 7.80 1.22
CA ALA A 59 -0.80 6.36 1.16
C ALA A 59 -2.09 5.65 1.59
N LEU A 60 -2.26 4.42 1.14
CA LEU A 60 -3.31 3.51 1.59
C LEU A 60 -2.67 2.41 2.41
N LEU A 61 -3.14 2.25 3.64
CA LEU A 61 -2.68 1.22 4.56
C LEU A 61 -3.72 0.11 4.62
N TYR A 62 -3.30 -1.08 4.19
CA TYR A 62 -4.08 -2.30 4.21
C TYR A 62 -3.65 -3.15 5.41
N GLU A 63 -4.62 -3.83 6.03
CA GLU A 63 -4.38 -4.71 7.17
C GLU A 63 -3.40 -5.84 6.85
N ASN A 64 -3.46 -6.37 5.62
CA ASN A 64 -2.56 -7.40 5.12
C ASN A 64 -2.69 -7.52 3.59
N GLU A 65 -1.84 -8.37 3.01
CA GLU A 65 -1.84 -8.67 1.58
C GLU A 65 -3.19 -9.23 1.07
N SER A 66 -3.88 -10.08 1.83
CA SER A 66 -5.15 -10.65 1.38
C SER A 66 -6.23 -9.58 1.18
N VAL A 67 -6.25 -8.56 2.05
CA VAL A 67 -7.16 -7.41 1.91
C VAL A 67 -6.78 -6.57 0.69
N LEU A 68 -5.48 -6.35 0.46
CA LEU A 68 -5.00 -5.65 -0.73
C LEU A 68 -5.39 -6.39 -2.01
N MET A 69 -5.09 -7.68 -2.12
CA MET A 69 -5.36 -8.46 -3.34
C MET A 69 -6.85 -8.47 -3.67
N LYS A 70 -7.72 -8.62 -2.67
CA LYS A 70 -9.16 -8.54 -2.87
C LYS A 70 -9.60 -7.19 -3.45
N GLU A 71 -9.05 -6.09 -2.95
CA GLU A 71 -9.35 -4.76 -3.49
C GLU A 71 -8.79 -4.58 -4.91
N LEU A 72 -7.61 -5.13 -5.21
CA LEU A 72 -7.06 -5.10 -6.57
C LEU A 72 -7.93 -5.90 -7.54
N ASP A 73 -8.36 -7.10 -7.15
CA ASP A 73 -9.23 -7.95 -7.96
C ASP A 73 -10.59 -7.28 -8.25
N GLU A 74 -11.16 -6.57 -7.27
CA GLU A 74 -12.43 -5.84 -7.43
C GLU A 74 -12.31 -4.58 -8.32
N HIS A 75 -11.11 -4.01 -8.46
CA HIS A 75 -10.91 -2.72 -9.12
C HIS A 75 -10.12 -2.78 -10.44
N PHE A 76 -9.38 -3.85 -10.72
CA PHE A 76 -8.51 -3.97 -11.90
C PHE A 76 -8.87 -5.14 -12.84
N HIS A 77 -9.95 -5.89 -12.59
CA HIS A 77 -10.50 -6.91 -13.49
C HIS A 77 -11.80 -6.48 -14.21
N GLU A 78 -11.81 -5.30 -14.82
CA GLU A 78 -12.78 -4.92 -15.88
C GLU A 78 -12.15 -5.00 -17.28
#